data_AF-A0A9D4TD03-F1
#
_entry.id   AF-A0A9D4TD03-F1
#
_cell.length_a   1.000
_cell.length_b   1.000
_cell.length_c   1.000
_cell.angle_alpha   90.00
_cell.angle_beta   90.00
_cell.angle_gamma   90.00
#
_symmetry.space_group_name_H-M   'P 1'
#
loop_
_entity.id
_entity.type
_entity.pdbx_description
1 polymer ?
#
loop_
_entity_poly.entity_id
_entity_poly.type
_entity_poly.pdbx_seq_one_letter_code
_entity_poly.pdbx_strand_id
1 'polypeptide(L)'
;MPTDKYVEASKKAEQDTGAPKMVHANPLDDLDFDCQEFRQGVQALAQYLGVTQHPDHIVTLQGVCALIQERLSTTGQEAVKQRSTQGKPYPLKESSLGFDTGDPVLNHAAKVLRLLYVQDLRELQTRINEAIVAVQAITANPKTDTRLGKVGR
;
A
#
# COMPACT_ATOMS: atom_id res chain seq x y z
N MET A 1 -8.80 55.79 45.31
CA MET A 1 -8.74 56.41 43.97
C MET A 1 -7.27 56.47 43.54
N PRO A 2 -6.82 55.99 42.37
CA PRO A 2 -7.30 54.95 41.46
C PRO A 2 -6.17 53.97 41.05
N THR A 3 -6.28 52.67 41.34
CA THR A 3 -5.32 51.63 40.90
C THR A 3 -5.96 50.57 39.99
N ASP A 4 -6.92 50.98 39.16
CA ASP A 4 -7.62 50.13 38.18
C ASP A 4 -7.47 50.68 36.76
N LYS A 5 -6.23 50.76 36.26
CA LYS A 5 -5.97 51.10 34.84
C LYS A 5 -5.00 50.17 34.11
N TYR A 6 -4.44 49.17 34.80
CA TYR A 6 -3.43 48.28 34.21
C TYR A 6 -3.84 46.80 34.13
N VAL A 7 -5.04 46.41 34.58
CA VAL A 7 -5.53 45.02 34.45
C VAL A 7 -6.38 44.81 33.18
N GLU A 8 -7.04 45.86 32.67
CA GLU A 8 -7.85 45.75 31.45
C GLU A 8 -7.05 45.79 30.14
N ALA A 9 -5.76 46.13 30.18
CA ALA A 9 -4.91 46.17 28.99
C ALA A 9 -4.44 44.78 28.52
N SER A 10 -4.56 43.73 29.35
CA SER A 10 -4.13 42.36 29.00
C SER A 10 -5.25 41.47 28.45
N LYS A 11 -6.49 41.97 28.32
CA LYS A 11 -7.64 41.21 27.76
C LYS A 11 -8.13 41.68 26.39
N LYS A 12 -7.41 42.59 25.72
CA LYS A 12 -7.79 43.14 24.40
C LYS A 12 -6.72 42.98 23.32
N ALA A 13 -5.87 41.96 23.43
CA ALA A 13 -4.85 41.62 22.44
C ALA A 13 -5.11 40.28 21.71
N GLU A 14 -6.36 39.80 21.70
CA GLU A 14 -6.80 38.83 20.68
C GLU A 14 -7.29 39.61 19.46
N GLN A 15 -6.36 40.33 18.83
CA GLN A 15 -6.55 40.85 17.48
C GLN A 15 -6.54 39.68 16.51
N ASP A 16 -7.76 39.28 16.12
CA ASP A 16 -8.18 39.14 14.73
C ASP A 16 -7.03 39.25 13.73
N THR A 17 -6.32 38.14 13.54
CA THR A 17 -5.40 38.00 12.42
C THR A 17 -6.23 37.42 11.29
N GLY A 18 -6.78 38.31 10.47
CA GLY A 18 -7.43 38.02 9.19
C GLY A 18 -6.44 37.42 8.18
N ALA A 19 -5.88 36.25 8.48
CA ALA A 19 -5.32 35.35 7.51
C ALA A 19 -6.46 34.41 7.07
N PRO A 20 -6.74 34.25 5.76
CA PRO A 20 -7.64 33.19 5.33
C PRO A 20 -7.02 31.88 5.81
N LYS A 21 -7.62 31.27 6.83
CA LYS A 21 -7.31 29.90 7.21
C LYS A 21 -7.73 29.08 6.00
N MET A 22 -6.77 28.80 5.11
CA MET A 22 -6.92 27.78 4.07
C MET A 22 -7.04 26.46 4.82
N VAL A 23 -8.25 26.19 5.32
CA VAL A 23 -8.68 24.84 5.59
C VAL A 23 -8.68 24.22 4.21
N HIS A 24 -7.58 23.57 3.83
CA HIS A 24 -7.67 22.45 2.93
C HIS A 24 -8.52 21.42 3.68
N ALA A 25 -9.83 21.67 3.78
CA ALA A 25 -10.79 20.69 4.19
C ALA A 25 -10.67 19.65 3.10
N ASN A 26 -9.96 18.57 3.42
CA ASN A 26 -9.89 17.44 2.54
C ASN A 26 -11.36 17.07 2.31
N PRO A 27 -11.88 17.04 1.07
CA PRO A 27 -13.30 16.78 0.82
C PRO A 27 -13.75 15.39 1.32
N LEU A 28 -12.80 14.60 1.82
CA LEU A 28 -12.97 13.31 2.48
C LEU A 28 -13.23 13.40 3.99
N ASP A 29 -12.99 14.54 4.63
CA ASP A 29 -13.14 14.69 6.09
C ASP A 29 -14.62 14.91 6.51
N ASP A 30 -15.46 15.40 5.60
CA ASP A 30 -16.91 15.58 5.80
C ASP A 30 -17.74 14.38 5.29
N LEU A 31 -17.09 13.31 4.82
CA LEU A 31 -17.76 12.11 4.31
C LEU A 31 -18.23 11.22 5.45
N ASP A 32 -19.55 11.01 5.54
CA ASP A 32 -20.14 10.02 6.45
C ASP A 32 -20.01 8.62 5.84
N PHE A 33 -19.06 7.84 6.36
CA PHE A 33 -18.81 6.48 5.93
C PHE A 33 -19.91 5.50 6.39
N ASP A 34 -20.73 5.87 7.38
CA ASP A 34 -21.83 5.03 7.85
C ASP A 34 -23.15 5.25 7.08
N CYS A 35 -23.19 6.23 6.17
CA CYS A 35 -24.39 6.50 5.41
C CYS A 35 -24.79 5.33 4.50
N GLN A 36 -26.10 5.18 4.30
CA GLN A 36 -26.66 4.08 3.50
C GLN A 36 -26.18 4.13 2.04
N GLU A 37 -25.99 5.33 1.48
CA GLU A 37 -25.51 5.53 0.11
C GLU A 37 -24.07 5.03 -0.06
N PHE A 38 -23.20 5.30 0.91
CA PHE A 38 -21.82 4.82 0.89
C PHE A 38 -21.77 3.29 0.94
N ARG A 39 -22.55 2.67 1.85
CA ARG A 39 -22.64 1.21 1.95
C ARG A 39 -23.15 0.57 0.66
N GLN A 40 -24.18 1.15 0.05
CA GLN A 40 -24.70 0.68 -1.24
C GLN A 40 -23.68 0.85 -2.37
N GLY A 41 -22.94 1.96 -2.39
CA GLY A 41 -21.87 2.21 -3.36
C GLY A 41 -20.74 1.19 -3.24
N VAL A 42 -20.26 0.93 -2.03
CA VAL A 42 -19.24 -0.11 -1.77
C VAL A 42 -19.76 -1.49 -2.16
N GLN A 43 -21.03 -1.79 -1.88
CA GLN A 43 -21.65 -3.07 -2.22
C GLN A 43 -21.79 -3.25 -3.73
N ALA A 44 -22.23 -2.22 -4.46
CA ALA A 44 -22.33 -2.25 -5.92
C ALA A 44 -20.95 -2.41 -6.57
N LEU A 45 -19.94 -1.72 -6.03
CA LEU A 45 -18.56 -1.84 -6.49
C LEU A 45 -18.03 -3.25 -6.22
N ALA A 46 -18.26 -3.82 -5.03
CA ALA A 46 -17.89 -5.19 -4.70
C ALA A 46 -18.58 -6.22 -5.61
N GLN A 47 -19.86 -6.03 -5.94
CA GLN A 47 -20.58 -6.88 -6.90
C GLN A 47 -19.97 -6.82 -8.30
N TYR A 48 -19.64 -5.61 -8.77
CA TYR A 48 -19.04 -5.42 -10.10
C TYR A 48 -17.65 -6.06 -10.20
N LEU A 49 -16.85 -5.97 -9.12
CA LEU A 49 -15.51 -6.56 -9.04
C LEU A 49 -15.50 -8.03 -8.57
N GLY A 50 -16.66 -8.61 -8.23
CA GLY A 50 -16.78 -9.99 -7.78
C GLY A 50 -16.15 -10.28 -6.40
N VAL A 51 -16.05 -9.27 -5.53
CA VAL A 51 -15.45 -9.39 -4.18
C VAL A 51 -16.51 -9.87 -3.18
N THR A 52 -16.11 -10.76 -2.25
CA THR A 52 -17.00 -11.22 -1.19
C THR A 52 -17.34 -10.10 -0.23
N GLN A 53 -18.63 -9.83 -0.05
CA GLN A 53 -19.12 -8.78 0.82
C GLN A 53 -18.98 -9.20 2.29
N HIS A 54 -18.37 -8.34 3.10
CA HIS A 54 -18.23 -8.53 4.54
C HIS A 54 -19.32 -7.73 5.29
N PRO A 55 -19.74 -8.13 6.51
CA PRO A 55 -20.65 -7.34 7.34
C PRO A 55 -20.16 -5.91 7.61
N ASP A 56 -18.84 -5.72 7.59
CA ASP A 56 -18.19 -4.41 7.63
C ASP A 56 -17.91 -3.90 6.21
N HIS A 57 -18.49 -2.76 5.88
CA HIS A 57 -18.38 -2.11 4.58
C HIS A 57 -16.99 -1.48 4.37
N ILE A 58 -16.28 -1.07 5.44
CA ILE A 58 -14.91 -0.54 5.33
C ILE A 58 -13.94 -1.65 4.94
N VAL A 59 -14.08 -2.84 5.54
CA VAL A 59 -13.27 -4.01 5.19
C VAL A 59 -13.53 -4.44 3.74
N THR A 60 -14.78 -4.36 3.29
CA THR A 60 -15.15 -4.63 1.89
C THR A 60 -14.48 -3.60 0.96
N LEU A 61 -14.51 -2.31 1.32
CA LEU A 61 -13.86 -1.27 0.54
C LEU A 61 -12.33 -1.43 0.52
N GLN A 62 -11.70 -1.79 1.63
CA GLN A 62 -10.27 -2.06 1.69
C GLN A 62 -9.89 -3.21 0.75
N GLY A 63 -10.68 -4.28 0.73
CA GLY A 63 -10.50 -5.40 -0.21
C GLY A 63 -10.65 -4.97 -1.67
N VAL A 64 -11.66 -4.13 -1.96
CA VAL A 64 -11.85 -3.54 -3.28
C VAL A 64 -10.68 -2.65 -3.69
N CYS A 65 -10.20 -1.78 -2.79
CA CYS A 65 -9.04 -0.93 -3.03
C CYS A 65 -7.77 -1.75 -3.28
N ALA A 66 -7.52 -2.79 -2.50
CA ALA A 66 -6.40 -3.70 -2.71
C ALA A 66 -6.47 -4.37 -4.09
N LEU A 67 -7.66 -4.83 -4.49
CA LEU A 67 -7.87 -5.45 -5.80
C LEU A 67 -7.66 -4.45 -6.95
N ILE A 68 -8.16 -3.22 -6.83
CA ILE A 68 -7.94 -2.15 -7.80
C ILE A 68 -6.46 -1.82 -7.90
N GLN A 69 -5.74 -1.72 -6.78
CA GLN A 69 -4.31 -1.47 -6.77
C GLN A 69 -3.51 -2.62 -7.40
N GLU A 70 -3.88 -3.87 -7.15
CA GLU A 70 -3.17 -5.03 -7.70
C GLU A 70 -3.46 -5.25 -9.20
N ARG A 71 -4.69 -4.97 -9.65
CA ARG A 71 -5.17 -5.37 -10.99
C ARG A 71 -5.41 -4.23 -11.96
N LEU A 72 -5.80 -3.06 -11.48
CA LEU A 72 -6.27 -1.95 -12.32
C LEU A 72 -5.31 -0.75 -12.33
N SER A 73 -4.41 -0.63 -11.35
CA SER A 73 -3.34 0.37 -11.39
C SER A 73 -2.40 0.14 -12.58
N THR A 74 -1.79 1.20 -13.11
CA THR A 74 -0.82 1.12 -14.22
C THR A 74 0.33 0.17 -13.88
N THR A 75 0.83 0.23 -12.64
CA THR A 75 1.85 -0.69 -12.10
C THR A 75 1.34 -2.14 -12.01
N GLY A 76 0.09 -2.34 -11.56
CA GLY A 76 -0.55 -3.65 -11.49
C GLY A 76 -0.78 -4.30 -12.87
N GLN A 77 -1.23 -3.52 -13.86
CA GLN A 77 -1.41 -4.00 -15.23
C GLN A 77 -0.08 -4.35 -15.89
N GLU A 78 0.98 -3.57 -15.66
CA GLU A 78 2.33 -3.90 -16.12
C GLU A 78 2.88 -5.15 -15.43
N ALA A 79 2.69 -5.30 -14.13
CA ALA A 79 3.09 -6.50 -13.39
C ALA A 79 2.35 -7.76 -13.88
N VAL A 80 1.05 -7.67 -14.16
CA VAL A 80 0.27 -8.77 -14.74
C VAL A 80 0.78 -9.14 -16.13
N LYS A 81 1.08 -8.14 -16.99
CA LYS A 81 1.67 -8.37 -18.32
C LYS A 81 3.07 -9.01 -18.24
N GLN A 82 3.91 -8.59 -17.31
CA GLN A 82 5.23 -9.20 -17.10
C GLN A 82 5.12 -10.64 -16.56
N ARG A 83 4.13 -10.92 -15.70
CA ARG A 83 3.87 -12.26 -15.16
C ARG A 83 3.36 -13.24 -16.23
N SER A 84 2.59 -12.77 -17.20
CA SER A 84 2.02 -13.61 -18.27
C SER A 84 2.94 -13.83 -19.47
N THR A 85 3.99 -13.03 -19.65
CA THR A 85 4.82 -13.04 -20.87
C THR A 85 6.09 -13.86 -20.78
N GLN A 86 6.54 -14.28 -19.59
CA GLN A 86 7.81 -15.00 -19.42
C GLN A 86 7.65 -16.32 -18.66
N GLY A 87 7.34 -17.40 -19.38
CA GLY A 87 7.51 -18.75 -18.83
C GLY A 87 6.89 -19.85 -19.68
N LYS A 88 7.61 -20.97 -19.83
CA LYS A 88 6.99 -22.23 -20.26
C LYS A 88 6.05 -22.71 -19.14
N PRO A 89 4.84 -23.19 -19.45
CA PRO A 89 3.93 -23.74 -18.44
C PRO A 89 4.64 -24.80 -17.60
N TYR A 90 4.58 -24.69 -16.28
CA TYR A 90 5.21 -25.66 -15.39
C TYR A 90 4.37 -26.95 -15.34
N PRO A 91 4.93 -28.13 -15.65
CA PRO A 91 4.17 -29.38 -15.65
C PRO A 91 3.86 -29.82 -14.21
N LEU A 92 2.66 -29.45 -13.74
CA LEU A 92 2.13 -29.79 -12.41
C LEU A 92 2.03 -31.30 -12.14
N LYS A 93 1.83 -32.09 -13.19
CA LYS A 93 1.62 -33.54 -13.05
C LYS A 93 2.94 -34.30 -12.91
N GLU A 94 3.97 -33.89 -13.65
CA GLU A 94 5.27 -34.55 -13.76
C GLU A 94 6.27 -34.11 -12.68
N SER A 95 5.99 -33.00 -12.00
CA SER A 95 6.84 -32.48 -10.93
C SER A 95 6.87 -33.40 -9.71
N SER A 96 8.06 -33.75 -9.24
CA SER A 96 8.26 -34.60 -8.08
C SER A 96 8.20 -33.80 -6.77
N LEU A 97 7.40 -34.30 -5.81
CA LEU A 97 7.23 -33.65 -4.50
C LEU A 97 8.40 -33.89 -3.54
N GLY A 98 9.26 -34.88 -3.81
CA GLY A 98 10.34 -35.30 -2.91
C GLY A 98 9.85 -36.08 -1.68
N PHE A 99 8.53 -36.15 -1.48
CA PHE A 99 7.85 -36.98 -0.50
C PHE A 99 6.53 -37.48 -1.10
N ASP A 100 6.02 -38.60 -0.57
CA ASP A 100 4.75 -39.19 -0.97
C ASP A 100 3.86 -39.32 0.27
N THR A 101 2.65 -38.75 0.21
CA THR A 101 1.66 -38.87 1.29
C THR A 101 0.75 -40.08 1.16
N GLY A 102 0.90 -40.88 0.10
CA GLY A 102 0.09 -42.07 -0.17
C GLY A 102 -1.29 -41.77 -0.78
N ASP A 103 -1.75 -40.51 -0.76
CA ASP A 103 -2.97 -40.06 -1.42
C ASP A 103 -2.65 -39.17 -2.64
N PRO A 104 -3.10 -39.53 -3.86
CA PRO A 104 -2.89 -38.73 -5.06
C PRO A 104 -3.50 -37.32 -4.99
N VAL A 105 -4.61 -37.11 -4.26
CA VAL A 105 -5.24 -35.79 -4.12
C VAL A 105 -4.40 -34.90 -3.21
N LEU A 106 -3.94 -35.43 -2.08
CA LEU A 106 -3.08 -34.72 -1.15
C LEU A 106 -1.73 -34.38 -1.78
N ASN A 107 -1.15 -35.30 -2.56
CA ASN A 107 0.04 -35.02 -3.36
C ASN A 107 -0.24 -33.92 -4.40
N HIS A 108 -1.40 -33.89 -5.05
CA HIS A 108 -1.69 -32.80 -5.99
C HIS A 108 -1.77 -31.44 -5.27
N ALA A 109 -2.48 -31.38 -4.14
CA ALA A 109 -2.56 -30.17 -3.32
C ALA A 109 -1.19 -29.71 -2.82
N ALA A 110 -0.34 -30.64 -2.38
CA ALA A 110 1.03 -30.33 -1.94
C ALA A 110 1.90 -29.78 -3.09
N LYS A 111 1.72 -30.25 -4.33
CA LYS A 111 2.41 -29.67 -5.51
C LYS A 111 2.00 -28.21 -5.75
N VAL A 112 0.70 -27.93 -5.66
CA VAL A 112 0.16 -26.56 -5.80
C VAL A 112 0.70 -25.66 -4.69
N LEU A 113 0.66 -26.12 -3.44
CA LEU A 113 1.17 -25.37 -2.30
C LEU A 113 2.68 -25.07 -2.43
N ARG A 114 3.47 -26.03 -2.92
CA ARG A 114 4.90 -25.83 -3.20
C ARG A 114 5.13 -24.75 -4.26
N LEU A 115 4.29 -24.70 -5.31
CA LEU A 115 4.42 -23.67 -6.34
C LEU A 115 4.04 -22.28 -5.85
N LEU A 116 2.99 -22.17 -5.03
CA LEU A 116 2.65 -20.93 -4.34
C LEU A 116 3.81 -20.49 -3.45
N TYR A 117 4.40 -21.40 -2.68
CA TYR A 117 5.56 -21.09 -1.85
C TYR A 117 6.77 -20.61 -2.66
N VAL A 118 7.07 -21.24 -3.81
CA VAL A 118 8.15 -20.78 -4.71
C VAL A 118 7.87 -19.38 -5.26
N GLN A 119 6.60 -19.08 -5.55
CA GLN A 119 6.19 -17.74 -5.97
C GLN A 119 6.45 -16.72 -4.85
N ASP A 120 6.07 -17.02 -3.61
CA ASP A 120 6.28 -16.14 -2.47
C ASP A 120 7.77 -15.88 -2.21
N LEU A 121 8.62 -16.89 -2.38
CA LEU A 121 10.08 -16.74 -2.30
C LEU A 121 10.65 -15.80 -3.37
N ARG A 122 10.12 -15.84 -4.60
CA ARG A 122 10.54 -14.91 -5.66
C ARG A 122 10.13 -13.49 -5.34
N GLU A 123 8.92 -13.29 -4.82
CA GLU A 123 8.45 -11.97 -4.41
C GLU A 123 9.26 -11.42 -3.22
N LEU A 124 9.59 -12.29 -2.26
CA LEU A 124 10.52 -11.93 -1.18
C LEU A 124 11.89 -11.53 -1.73
N GLN A 125 12.44 -12.27 -2.70
CA GLN A 125 13.70 -11.92 -3.35
C GLN A 125 13.63 -10.54 -4.03
N THR A 126 12.54 -10.24 -4.76
CA THR A 126 12.33 -8.92 -5.37
C THR A 126 12.31 -7.82 -4.31
N ARG A 127 11.56 -7.99 -3.22
CA ARG A 127 11.52 -7.03 -2.11
C ARG A 127 12.88 -6.83 -1.44
N ILE A 128 13.66 -7.90 -1.29
CA ILE A 128 15.04 -7.81 -0.78
C ILE A 128 15.90 -6.96 -1.73
N ASN A 129 15.81 -7.19 -3.04
CA ASN A 129 16.57 -6.40 -4.02
C ASN A 129 16.16 -4.92 -4.00
N GLU A 130 14.86 -4.63 -3.92
CA GLU A 130 14.34 -3.26 -3.80
C GLU A 130 14.84 -2.58 -2.52
N ALA A 131 14.82 -3.29 -1.38
CA ALA A 131 15.33 -2.78 -0.11
C ALA A 131 16.84 -2.49 -0.18
N ILE A 132 17.63 -3.37 -0.80
CA ILE A 132 19.06 -3.15 -1.02
C ILE A 132 19.28 -1.90 -1.86
N VAL A 133 18.55 -1.72 -2.96
CA VAL A 133 18.65 -0.54 -3.82
C VAL A 133 18.24 0.73 -3.08
N ALA A 134 17.18 0.68 -2.26
CA ALA A 134 16.77 1.80 -1.43
C ALA A 134 17.83 2.20 -0.39
N VAL A 135 18.43 1.22 0.29
CA VAL A 135 19.55 1.45 1.22
C VAL A 135 20.76 2.03 0.47
N GLN A 136 21.07 1.52 -0.72
CA GLN A 136 22.12 2.06 -1.57
C GLN A 136 21.84 3.49 -1.99
N ALA A 137 20.60 3.84 -2.36
CA ALA A 137 20.24 5.22 -2.70
C ALA A 137 20.47 6.20 -1.53
N ILE A 138 20.26 5.75 -0.29
CA ILE A 138 20.49 6.56 0.92
C ILE A 138 21.98 6.63 1.27
N THR A 139 22.70 5.52 1.16
CA THR A 139 24.11 5.38 1.59
C THR A 139 25.11 5.81 0.53
N ALA A 140 24.77 5.69 -0.75
CA ALA A 140 25.52 6.24 -1.87
C ALA A 140 25.20 7.73 -2.02
N ASN A 141 25.54 8.54 -1.02
CA ASN A 141 25.52 9.99 -1.12
C ASN A 141 26.56 10.43 -2.17
N PRO A 142 26.18 10.99 -3.34
CA PRO A 142 27.13 11.47 -4.34
C PRO A 142 27.69 12.85 -4.00
N LYS A 143 27.30 13.46 -2.87
CA LYS A 143 28.02 14.61 -2.33
C LYS A 143 29.29 14.10 -1.66
N THR A 144 30.31 13.89 -2.47
CA THR A 144 31.67 14.21 -2.03
C THR A 144 31.60 15.56 -1.34
N ASP A 145 31.97 15.59 -0.07
CA ASP A 145 32.23 16.82 0.66
C ASP A 145 33.28 17.59 -0.16
N THR A 146 32.83 18.59 -0.92
CA THR A 146 33.69 19.43 -1.76
C THR A 146 34.65 20.27 -0.93
N ARG A 147 34.58 20.22 0.42
CA ARG A 147 35.62 20.75 1.32
C ARG A 147 36.77 19.77 1.56
N LEU A 148 36.60 18.46 1.34
CA LEU A 148 37.68 17.48 1.32
C LEU A 148 38.24 17.36 -0.11
N GLY A 149 38.93 18.41 -0.55
CA GLY A 149 39.63 18.44 -1.84
C GLY A 149 40.83 17.49 -1.91
N LYS A 150 40.57 16.17 -1.93
CA LYS A 150 41.48 15.11 -2.39
C LYS A 150 40.69 13.81 -2.53
N VAL A 151 40.14 13.58 -3.72
CA VAL A 151 39.91 12.21 -4.18
C VAL A 151 41.27 11.63 -4.60
N GLY A 152 41.50 10.36 -4.25
CA GLY A 152 42.77 9.67 -4.46
C GLY A 152 43.24 9.69 -5.93
N ARG A 153 44.56 9.59 -6.11
CA ARG A 153 45.21 9.43 -7.42
C ARG A 153 44.71 8.20 -8.16
#